data_AF-A0A3M9YYE4-F1
#
_entry.id   AF-A0A3M9YYE4-F1
#
_cell.length_a   1.000
_cell.length_b   1.000
_cell.length_c   1.000
_cell.angle_alpha   90.00
_cell.angle_beta   90.00
_cell.angle_gamma   90.00
#
_symmetry.space_group_name_H-M   'P 1'
#
loop_
_entity.id
_entity.type
_entity.pdbx_description
1 polymer ?
#
loop_
_entity_poly.entity_id
_entity_poly.type
_entity_poly.pdbx_seq_one_letter_code
_entity_poly.pdbx_strand_id
1 'polypeptide(L)'
;MTMLFLILQGVNVVASGKRRQVDAHWKRGMSYLKMGWNWIRLAITQQLKIPVHRFLFNDPDPQPAFASKRQQEDALKREFTVLSRFPAS
;
A
#
# COMPACT_ATOMS: atom_id res chain seq x y z
N MET A 1 -6.06 22.76 5.10
CA MET A 1 -6.18 21.63 6.05
C MET A 1 -6.92 20.40 5.46
N THR A 2 -6.87 20.18 4.14
CA THR A 2 -7.56 19.04 3.49
C THR A 2 -6.61 17.91 3.09
N MET A 3 -5.36 18.22 2.70
CA MET A 3 -4.38 17.22 2.28
C MET A 3 -3.98 16.25 3.40
N LEU A 4 -3.63 16.77 4.58
CA LEU A 4 -3.22 15.95 5.73
C LEU A 4 -4.32 14.97 6.13
N PHE A 5 -5.57 15.44 6.17
CA PHE A 5 -6.73 14.59 6.44
C PHE A 5 -6.81 13.42 5.44
N LEU A 6 -6.72 13.71 4.14
CA LEU A 6 -6.78 12.67 3.11
C LEU A 6 -5.59 11.71 3.17
N ILE A 7 -4.37 12.21 3.43
CA ILE A 7 -3.19 11.35 3.61
C ILE A 7 -3.41 10.40 4.79
N LEU A 8 -3.89 10.92 5.93
CA LEU A 8 -4.18 10.11 7.11
C LEU A 8 -5.25 9.04 6.85
N GLN A 9 -6.28 9.35 6.06
CA GLN A 9 -7.25 8.34 5.61
C GLN A 9 -6.59 7.27 4.75
N GLY A 10 -5.76 7.65 3.79
CA GLY A 10 -5.06 6.71 2.92
C GLY A 10 -4.12 5.78 3.69
N VAL A 11 -3.38 6.32 4.67
CA VAL A 11 -2.51 5.52 5.54
C VAL A 11 -3.32 4.50 6.34
N ASN A 12 -4.47 4.93 6.90
CA ASN A 12 -5.34 4.02 7.65
C ASN A 12 -5.94 2.91 6.76
N VAL A 13 -6.23 3.20 5.49
CA VAL A 13 -6.68 2.17 4.53
C VAL A 13 -5.62 1.09 4.33
N VAL A 14 -4.34 1.45 4.25
CA VAL A 14 -3.25 0.49 4.14
C VAL A 14 -3.09 -0.29 5.44
N ALA A 15 -3.07 0.40 6.59
CA ALA A 15 -2.93 -0.22 7.91
C ALA A 15 -4.08 -1.21 8.23
N SER A 16 -5.30 -0.91 7.78
CA SER A 16 -6.47 -1.79 7.96
C SER A 16 -6.60 -2.89 6.90
N GLY A 17 -5.65 -3.00 5.96
CA GLY A 17 -5.70 -4.00 4.90
C GLY A 17 -6.79 -3.78 3.85
N LYS A 18 -7.43 -2.60 3.84
CA LYS A 18 -8.58 -2.29 2.97
C LYS A 18 -8.19 -1.71 1.62
N ARG A 19 -6.90 -1.63 1.29
CA ARG A 19 -6.41 -1.05 0.02
C ARG A 19 -7.11 -1.61 -1.21
N ARG A 20 -7.38 -2.92 -1.26
CA ARG A 20 -8.07 -3.56 -2.40
C ARG A 20 -9.49 -3.04 -2.65
N GLN A 21 -10.13 -2.43 -1.65
CA GLN A 21 -11.47 -1.84 -1.79
C GLN A 21 -11.45 -0.50 -2.52
N VAL A 22 -10.31 0.18 -2.55
CA VAL A 22 -10.18 1.54 -3.10
C VAL A 22 -9.12 1.68 -4.19
N ASP A 23 -8.26 0.67 -4.33
CA ASP A 23 -7.17 0.58 -5.30
C ASP A 23 -7.18 -0.80 -5.96
N ALA A 24 -7.87 -0.87 -7.10
CA ALA A 24 -7.95 -2.09 -7.89
C ALA A 24 -6.57 -2.53 -8.43
N HIS A 25 -5.66 -1.59 -8.65
CA HIS A 25 -4.35 -1.85 -9.25
C HIS A 25 -3.21 -1.69 -8.24
N TRP A 26 -3.39 -2.31 -7.07
CA TRP A 26 -2.54 -2.18 -5.89
C TRP A 26 -1.05 -2.40 -6.14
N LYS A 27 -0.68 -3.21 -7.15
CA LYS A 27 0.71 -3.52 -7.49
C LYS A 27 1.51 -2.34 -8.06
N ARG A 28 0.86 -1.32 -8.65
CA ARG A 28 1.57 -0.15 -9.25
C ARG A 28 1.84 1.00 -8.29
N GLY A 29 1.40 0.89 -7.04
CA GLY A 29 1.48 2.00 -6.09
C GLY A 29 0.43 3.07 -6.39
N MET A 30 -0.22 3.55 -5.33
CA MET A 30 -1.09 4.72 -5.38
C MET A 30 -0.72 5.63 -4.21
N SER A 31 -0.67 6.94 -4.43
CA SER A 31 -0.36 7.86 -3.34
C SER A 31 -1.42 7.78 -2.24
N TYR A 32 -0.99 7.91 -0.98
CA TYR A 32 -1.89 7.91 0.18
C TYR A 32 -2.98 8.99 0.07
N LEU A 33 -2.65 10.15 -0.49
CA LEU A 33 -3.63 11.21 -0.76
C LEU A 33 -4.77 10.72 -1.66
N LYS A 34 -4.45 10.07 -2.78
CA LYS A 34 -5.44 9.57 -3.74
C LYS A 34 -6.24 8.40 -3.16
N MET A 35 -5.56 7.52 -2.43
CA MET A 35 -6.18 6.40 -1.74
C MET A 35 -7.19 6.87 -0.68
N GLY A 36 -6.83 7.88 0.12
CA GLY A 36 -7.72 8.49 1.09
C GLY A 36 -8.92 9.17 0.44
N TRP A 37 -8.74 9.82 -0.71
CA TRP A 37 -9.87 10.38 -1.46
C TRP A 37 -10.82 9.30 -2.00
N ASN A 38 -10.30 8.19 -2.53
CA ASN A 38 -11.12 7.06 -2.94
C ASN A 38 -11.89 6.46 -1.75
N TRP A 39 -11.25 6.36 -0.59
CA TRP A 39 -11.88 5.89 0.64
C TRP A 39 -13.02 6.80 1.12
N ILE A 40 -12.82 8.11 1.12
CA ILE A 40 -13.88 9.06 1.48
C ILE A 40 -15.07 8.92 0.55
N ARG A 41 -14.84 8.81 -0.76
CA ARG A 41 -15.92 8.58 -1.72
C ARG A 41 -16.67 7.27 -1.44
N LEU A 42 -15.94 6.19 -1.20
CA LEU A 42 -16.52 4.89 -0.83
C LEU A 42 -17.36 5.00 0.45
N ALA A 43 -16.83 5.64 1.48
CA ALA A 43 -17.47 5.81 2.76
C ALA A 43 -18.76 6.65 2.67
N ILE A 44 -18.77 7.71 1.87
CA ILE A 44 -19.98 8.50 1.62
C ILE A 44 -21.04 7.66 0.89
N THR A 45 -20.66 6.98 -0.19
CA THR A 45 -21.59 6.15 -0.98
C THR A 45 -22.19 5.00 -0.16
N GLN A 46 -21.40 4.40 0.74
CA GLN A 46 -21.81 3.29 1.57
C GLN A 46 -22.28 3.71 2.98
N GLN A 47 -22.38 5.02 3.25
CA GLN A 47 -22.75 5.57 4.56
C GLN A 47 -21.91 5.04 5.72
N LEU A 48 -20.62 4.78 5.47
CA LEU A 48 -19.68 4.31 6.47
C LEU A 48 -19.23 5.46 7.37
N LYS A 49 -18.91 5.13 8.62
CA LYS A 49 -18.26 6.07 9.54
C LYS A 49 -16.86 6.42 9.02
N ILE A 50 -16.55 7.71 8.96
CA ILE A 50 -15.24 8.23 8.57
C ILE A 50 -14.45 8.55 9.85
N PRO A 51 -13.51 7.70 10.27
CA PRO A 51 -12.70 7.96 11.46
C PRO A 51 -11.78 9.16 11.23
N VAL A 52 -11.56 9.98 12.26
CA VAL A 52 -10.59 11.07 12.22
C VAL A 52 -9.29 10.60 12.88
N HIS A 53 -8.24 10.45 12.08
CA HIS A 53 -6.91 10.09 12.57
C HIS A 53 -6.08 11.35 12.82
N ARG A 54 -5.17 11.29 13.80
CA ARG A 54 -4.31 12.42 14.20
C ARG A 54 -2.82 12.19 14.01
N PHE A 55 -2.41 10.95 13.74
CA PHE A 55 -1.01 10.55 13.75
C PHE A 55 -0.65 9.74 12.52
N LEU A 56 0.58 9.91 12.05
CA LEU A 56 1.22 9.09 11.03
C LEU A 56 2.12 8.08 11.72
N PHE A 57 2.11 6.84 11.25
CA PHE A 57 3.07 5.83 11.65
C PHE A 57 4.28 5.91 10.71
N ASN A 58 5.48 5.71 11.26
CA ASN A 58 6.74 5.79 10.51
C ASN A 58 7.21 4.42 10.01
N ASP A 59 6.36 3.40 10.13
CA ASP A 59 6.66 2.04 9.70
C ASP A 59 6.75 1.94 8.17
N PRO A 60 7.59 1.03 7.65
CA PRO A 60 7.62 0.72 6.23
C PRO A 60 6.23 0.32 5.73
N ASP A 61 5.88 0.72 4.50
CA ASP A 61 4.63 0.28 3.88
C ASP A 61 4.61 -1.26 3.81
N PRO A 62 3.59 -1.94 4.38
CA PRO A 62 3.50 -3.39 4.36
C PRO A 62 3.27 -3.96 2.96
N GLN A 63 2.87 -3.14 1.98
CA GLN A 63 2.50 -3.61 0.65
C GLN A 63 3.49 -3.12 -0.41
N PRO A 64 4.08 -4.04 -1.19
CA PRO A 64 5.07 -3.66 -2.19
C PRO A 64 4.43 -2.87 -3.33
N ALA A 65 5.11 -1.82 -3.77
CA ALA A 65 4.73 -1.02 -4.93
C ALA A 65 5.83 -1.10 -5.99
N PHE A 66 5.48 -1.55 -7.20
CA PHE A 66 6.41 -1.68 -8.31
C PHE A 66 6.04 -0.71 -9.43
N ALA A 67 6.98 0.14 -9.87
CA ALA A 67 6.70 1.05 -10.97
C ALA A 67 6.70 0.34 -12.34
N SER A 68 7.32 -0.84 -12.45
CA SER A 68 7.35 -1.63 -13.68
C SER A 68 7.39 -3.14 -13.43
N LYS A 69 7.01 -3.93 -14.47
CA LYS A 69 7.15 -5.40 -14.45
C LYS A 69 8.62 -5.83 -14.31
N ARG A 70 9.54 -5.12 -14.96
CA ARG A 70 10.99 -5.40 -14.86
C ARG A 70 11.50 -5.26 -13.43
N GLN A 71 11.13 -4.19 -12.73
CA GLN A 71 11.50 -4.03 -11.32
C GLN A 71 10.89 -5.12 -10.43
N GLN A 72 9.66 -5.55 -10.72
CA GLN A 72 9.05 -6.67 -10.00
C GLN A 72 9.82 -7.98 -10.23
N GLU A 73 10.20 -8.27 -11.48
CA GLU A 73 11.02 -9.45 -11.82
C GLU A 73 12.41 -9.40 -11.17
N ASP A 74 13.07 -8.24 -11.19
CA ASP A 74 14.38 -8.06 -10.56
C ASP A 74 14.33 -8.16 -9.04
N ALA A 75 13.24 -7.71 -8.40
CA ALA A 75 13.00 -7.92 -6.98
C ALA A 75 12.87 -9.42 -6.67
N LEU A 76 12.07 -10.16 -7.46
CA LEU A 76 11.89 -11.61 -7.30
C LEU A 76 13.21 -12.38 -7.52
N LYS A 77 14.04 -12.00 -8.50
CA LYS A 77 15.35 -12.64 -8.74
C LYS A 77 16.28 -12.57 -7.52
N ARG A 78 16.24 -11.47 -6.76
CA ARG A 78 17.07 -11.30 -5.55
C ARG A 78 16.64 -12.25 -4.43
N GLU A 79 15.33 -12.49 -4.28
CA GLU A 79 14.80 -13.41 -3.26
C GLU A 79 15.20 -14.87 -3.52
N PHE A 80 15.32 -15.28 -4.79
CA PHE A 80 15.64 -16.67 -5.17
C PHE A 80 17.12 -16.95 -5.43
N THR A 81 18.06 -16.19 -4.84
CA THR A 81 19.47 -16.61 -4.85
C THR A 81 19.64 -17.80 -3.90
N VAL A 82 19.31 -18.99 -4.39
CA VAL A 82 19.60 -20.27 -3.75
C VAL A 82 21.11 -20.29 -3.49
N LEU A 83 21.51 -20.48 -2.23
CA LEU A 83 22.89 -20.77 -1.86
C LEU A 83 23.29 -22.10 -2.52
N SER A 84 23.67 -22.05 -3.80
CA SER A 84 24.15 -23.20 -4.59
C SER A 84 25.58 -23.55 -4.17
N ARG A 85 25.80 -23.72 -2.87
CA ARG A 85 27.08 -24.14 -2.32
C ARG A 85 26.84 -25.11 -1.15
N PHE A 86 26.23 -26.25 -1.45
CA PHE A 86 26.49 -27.45 -0.66
C PHE A 86 27.74 -28.09 -1.27
N PRO A 87 28.88 -28.17 -0.55
CA PRO A 87 30.02 -28.93 -1.03
C PRO A 87 29.59 -30.40 -1.15
N ALA A 88 29.85 -31.01 -2.29
CA ALA A 88 29.68 -32.46 -2.47
C ALA A 88 30.65 -33.16 -1.50
N SER A 89 30.07 -33.96 -0.59
CA SER A 89 30.79 -34.86 0.31
C SER A 89 31.59 -35.91 -0.45
#